data_AF-A0A2W4MIV1-F1
#
_entry.id   AF-A0A2W4MIV1-F1
#
_cell.length_a   1.000
_cell.length_b   1.000
_cell.length_c   1.000
_cell.angle_alpha   90.00
_cell.angle_beta   90.00
_cell.angle_gamma   90.00
#
_symmetry.space_group_name_H-M   'P 1'
#
loop_
_entity.id
_entity.type
_entity.pdbx_description
1 polymer ?
#
loop_
_entity_poly.entity_id
_entity_poly.type
_entity_poly.pdbx_seq_one_letter_code
_entity_poly.pdbx_strand_id
1 'polypeptide(L)'
;MTQTRQAQGFAATIRERTNEAHMTTEGQPFVERLVEGRLPIVDYARLAAQHHAIYEGMEQGFEAATDEYLREFMVPGLPRLASLEADLVFLAGENWRDKLPLMPATRAYAEHIRRLEDTWERGLLAHHYVRYMGDLSGGQLIRRVLRRVYRFEDERGTTFYEFPEIPSAKELKMRYRGLLDDLPWGEDEKERLIAEALYAFRCHQAIYAELDGAA
;
A
#
# COMPACT_ATOMS: atom_id res chain seq x y z
N MET A 1 -27.77 23.72 23.76
CA MET A 1 -27.76 23.06 22.44
C MET A 1 -26.67 22.01 22.48
N THR A 2 -27.04 20.78 22.80
CA THR A 2 -26.10 19.65 22.84
C THR A 2 -25.84 19.26 21.38
N GLN A 3 -24.66 19.59 20.87
CA GLN A 3 -24.20 19.09 19.57
C GLN A 3 -24.08 17.58 19.69
N THR A 4 -25.02 16.87 19.08
CA THR A 4 -24.92 15.42 18.88
C THR A 4 -23.67 15.18 18.04
N ARG A 5 -22.60 14.69 18.66
CA ARG A 5 -21.41 14.18 17.98
C ARG A 5 -21.92 13.06 17.08
N GLN A 6 -21.96 13.28 15.76
CA GLN A 6 -22.17 12.18 14.81
C GLN A 6 -21.19 11.07 15.19
N ALA A 7 -21.67 9.85 15.39
CA ALA A 7 -20.78 8.71 15.57
C ALA A 7 -19.85 8.68 14.36
N GLN A 8 -18.55 8.84 14.61
CA GLN A 8 -17.54 8.81 13.58
C GLN A 8 -17.52 7.40 12.96
N GLY A 9 -17.65 7.31 11.62
CA GLY A 9 -17.61 6.04 10.91
C GLY A 9 -16.30 5.28 11.20
N PHE A 10 -16.33 3.96 11.09
CA PHE A 10 -15.18 3.12 11.36
C PHE A 10 -13.95 3.48 10.53
N ALA A 11 -14.13 3.85 9.25
CA ALA A 11 -13.04 4.33 8.39
C ALA A 11 -12.36 5.59 8.95
N ALA A 12 -13.13 6.48 9.57
CA ALA A 12 -12.59 7.65 10.23
C ALA A 12 -11.89 7.31 11.55
N THR A 13 -12.32 6.27 12.27
CA THR A 13 -11.61 5.73 13.44
C THR A 13 -10.27 5.12 13.03
N ILE A 14 -10.21 4.30 11.97
CA ILE A 14 -8.94 3.74 11.45
C ILE A 14 -7.98 4.88 11.10
N ARG A 15 -8.45 5.90 10.36
CA ARG A 15 -7.62 7.06 9.99
C ARG A 15 -7.04 7.76 11.21
N GLU A 16 -7.86 8.04 12.22
CA GLU A 16 -7.41 8.69 13.45
C GLU A 16 -6.38 7.84 14.19
N ARG A 17 -6.67 6.56 14.39
CA ARG A 17 -5.83 5.63 15.17
C ARG A 17 -4.51 5.28 14.48
N THR A 18 -4.47 5.40 13.16
CA THR A 18 -3.26 5.14 12.34
C THR A 18 -2.46 6.40 12.03
N ASN A 19 -2.94 7.59 12.40
CA ASN A 19 -2.34 8.86 11.98
C ASN A 19 -0.89 9.02 12.43
N GLU A 20 -0.57 8.67 13.68
CA GLU A 20 0.81 8.72 14.18
C GLU A 20 1.71 7.75 13.41
N ALA A 21 1.28 6.50 13.23
CA ALA A 21 2.02 5.49 12.47
C ALA A 21 2.27 5.91 11.02
N HIS A 22 1.29 6.57 10.39
CA HIS A 22 1.43 7.17 9.06
C HIS A 22 2.53 8.24 9.05
N MET A 23 2.48 9.21 9.96
CA MET A 23 3.48 10.28 10.06
C MET A 23 4.89 9.73 10.32
N THR A 24 5.03 8.75 11.22
CA THR A 24 6.32 8.10 11.49
C THR A 24 6.85 7.35 10.27
N THR A 25 5.97 6.80 9.44
CA THR A 25 6.35 6.07 8.22
C THR A 25 6.78 7.04 7.12
N GLU A 26 6.09 8.17 6.96
CA GLU A 26 6.48 9.22 6.01
C GLU A 26 7.82 9.89 6.38
N GLY A 27 8.12 10.00 7.68
CA GLY A 27 9.37 10.54 8.19
C GLY A 27 10.54 9.55 8.24
N GLN A 28 10.40 8.34 7.67
CA GLN A 28 11.55 7.41 7.59
C GLN A 28 12.63 8.00 6.66
N PRO A 29 13.93 7.95 7.03
CA PRO A 29 14.99 8.57 6.22
C PRO A 29 15.01 8.11 4.77
N PHE A 30 14.71 6.83 4.51
CA PHE A 30 14.58 6.30 3.16
C PHE A 30 13.46 6.99 2.36
N VAL A 31 12.30 7.20 2.99
CA VAL A 31 11.14 7.86 2.38
C VAL A 31 11.41 9.34 2.15
N GLU A 32 12.06 10.03 3.11
CA GLU A 32 12.48 11.42 2.95
C GLU A 32 13.38 11.59 1.72
N ARG A 33 14.40 10.74 1.56
CA ARG A 33 15.27 10.78 0.38
C ARG A 33 14.54 10.43 -0.92
N LEU A 34 13.52 9.56 -0.87
CA LEU A 34 12.67 9.28 -2.04
C LEU A 34 11.93 10.53 -2.48
N VAL A 35 11.23 11.21 -1.56
CA VAL A 35 10.41 12.40 -1.87
C VAL A 35 11.25 13.62 -2.21
N GLU A 36 12.47 13.72 -1.67
CA GLU A 36 13.44 14.75 -2.02
C GLU A 36 14.17 14.48 -3.35
N GLY A 37 14.00 13.28 -3.93
CA GLY A 37 14.66 12.91 -5.18
C GLY A 37 16.16 12.64 -5.02
N ARG A 38 16.58 12.18 -3.85
CA ARG A 38 17.99 11.90 -3.51
C ARG A 38 18.34 10.41 -3.58
N LEU A 39 17.36 9.53 -3.78
CA LEU A 39 17.63 8.09 -3.96
C LEU A 39 18.18 7.80 -5.36
N PRO A 40 19.24 6.99 -5.49
CA PRO A 40 19.61 6.36 -6.76
C PRO A 40 18.45 5.55 -7.36
N ILE A 41 18.39 5.47 -8.69
CA ILE A 41 17.34 4.69 -9.39
C ILE A 41 17.33 3.22 -8.98
N VAL A 42 18.49 2.64 -8.67
CA VAL A 42 18.60 1.25 -8.21
C VAL A 42 17.92 1.04 -6.86
N ASP A 43 17.95 2.04 -5.96
CA ASP A 43 17.31 1.94 -4.65
C ASP A 43 15.79 2.12 -4.76
N TYR A 44 15.34 2.95 -5.71
CA TYR A 44 13.93 2.98 -6.08
C TYR A 44 13.47 1.63 -6.67
N ALA A 45 14.25 1.01 -7.56
CA ALA A 45 13.93 -0.30 -8.11
C ALA A 45 13.87 -1.39 -7.00
N ARG A 46 14.78 -1.35 -6.02
CA ARG A 46 14.74 -2.22 -4.83
C ARG A 46 13.45 -2.04 -4.05
N LEU A 47 13.02 -0.80 -3.81
CA LEU A 47 11.74 -0.51 -3.16
C LEU A 47 10.57 -1.09 -3.98
N ALA A 48 10.55 -0.86 -5.29
CA ALA A 48 9.49 -1.37 -6.17
C ALA A 48 9.40 -2.90 -6.13
N ALA A 49 10.54 -3.61 -6.05
CA ALA A 49 10.56 -5.06 -5.90
C ALA A 49 10.00 -5.51 -4.55
N GLN A 50 10.23 -4.75 -3.48
CA GLN A 50 9.62 -5.06 -2.17
C GLN A 50 8.10 -4.85 -2.20
N HIS A 51 7.64 -3.77 -2.83
CA HIS A 51 6.22 -3.55 -3.03
C HIS A 51 5.59 -4.67 -3.86
N HIS A 52 6.21 -5.11 -4.96
CA HIS A 52 5.68 -6.19 -5.80
C HIS A 52 5.28 -7.42 -4.97
N ALA A 53 6.13 -7.91 -4.08
CA ALA A 53 5.80 -9.06 -3.23
C ALA A 53 4.62 -8.81 -2.25
N ILE A 54 4.45 -7.57 -1.78
CA ILE A 54 3.34 -7.18 -0.90
C ILE A 54 2.02 -7.13 -1.69
N TYR A 55 2.03 -6.51 -2.87
CA TYR A 55 0.85 -6.45 -3.73
C TYR A 55 0.49 -7.83 -4.28
N GLU A 56 1.47 -8.66 -4.61
CA GLU A 56 1.23 -10.03 -5.06
C GLU A 56 0.43 -10.83 -4.01
N GLY A 57 0.91 -10.87 -2.76
CA GLY A 57 0.20 -11.60 -1.70
C GLY A 57 -1.17 -10.99 -1.39
N MET A 58 -1.29 -9.67 -1.44
CA MET A 58 -2.55 -8.99 -1.16
C MET A 58 -3.58 -9.21 -2.28
N GLU A 59 -3.21 -8.96 -3.52
CA GLU A 59 -4.12 -9.09 -4.68
C GLU A 59 -4.56 -10.53 -4.89
N GLN A 60 -3.66 -11.51 -4.73
CA GLN A 60 -4.03 -12.93 -4.74
C GLN A 60 -5.01 -13.28 -3.62
N GLY A 61 -4.76 -12.79 -2.40
CA GLY A 61 -5.67 -13.02 -1.28
C GLY A 61 -7.08 -12.45 -1.51
N PHE A 62 -7.18 -11.27 -2.13
CA PHE A 62 -8.49 -10.72 -2.51
C PHE A 62 -9.16 -11.50 -3.64
N GLU A 63 -8.41 -12.05 -4.58
CA GLU A 63 -8.93 -12.89 -5.66
C GLU A 63 -9.48 -14.23 -5.13
N ALA A 64 -8.77 -14.83 -4.18
CA ALA A 64 -9.13 -16.11 -3.57
C ALA A 64 -10.23 -15.99 -2.49
N ALA A 65 -10.46 -14.79 -1.96
CA ALA A 65 -11.40 -14.55 -0.86
C ALA A 65 -12.82 -15.07 -1.14
N THR A 66 -13.37 -15.76 -0.15
CA THR A 66 -14.74 -16.27 -0.17
C THR A 66 -15.74 -15.27 0.41
N ASP A 67 -15.28 -14.34 1.27
CA ASP A 67 -16.06 -13.21 1.78
C ASP A 67 -16.50 -12.30 0.63
N GLU A 68 -17.82 -12.25 0.40
CA GLU A 68 -18.42 -11.51 -0.70
C GLU A 68 -18.18 -10.00 -0.63
N TYR A 69 -18.00 -9.43 0.57
CA TYR A 69 -17.78 -8.01 0.74
C TYR A 69 -16.39 -7.58 0.27
N LEU A 70 -15.39 -8.47 0.30
CA LEU A 70 -14.02 -8.13 -0.10
C LEU A 70 -13.92 -7.81 -1.60
N ARG A 71 -14.78 -8.42 -2.43
CA ARG A 71 -14.82 -8.15 -3.87
C ARG A 71 -15.15 -6.70 -4.19
N GLU A 72 -15.91 -6.02 -3.32
CA GLU A 72 -16.28 -4.62 -3.55
C GLU A 72 -15.09 -3.66 -3.45
N PHE A 73 -14.02 -4.06 -2.78
CA PHE A 73 -12.81 -3.24 -2.62
C PHE A 73 -11.90 -3.29 -3.85
N MET A 74 -11.96 -4.37 -4.63
CA MET A 74 -11.14 -4.59 -5.82
C MET A 74 -11.87 -4.18 -7.10
N VAL A 75 -11.93 -2.87 -7.36
CA VAL A 75 -12.53 -2.33 -8.59
C VAL A 75 -11.59 -2.46 -9.79
N PRO A 76 -12.12 -2.59 -11.03
CA PRO A 76 -11.29 -2.57 -12.23
C PRO A 76 -10.35 -1.36 -12.28
N GLY A 77 -9.11 -1.59 -12.72
CA GLY A 77 -8.11 -0.53 -12.81
C GLY A 77 -7.49 -0.09 -11.48
N LEU A 78 -7.86 -0.72 -10.36
CA LEU A 78 -7.20 -0.55 -9.05
C LEU A 78 -6.00 -1.48 -8.82
N PRO A 79 -5.99 -2.76 -9.23
CA PRO A 79 -4.85 -3.68 -8.98
C PRO A 79 -3.53 -3.13 -9.53
N ARG A 80 -2.42 -3.32 -8.83
CA ARG A 80 -1.10 -2.72 -9.11
C ARG A 80 -0.05 -3.71 -9.60
N LEU A 81 -0.27 -5.01 -9.43
CA LEU A 81 0.75 -6.01 -9.71
C LEU A 81 1.30 -5.90 -11.14
N ALA A 82 0.42 -5.80 -12.14
CA ALA A 82 0.82 -5.66 -13.55
C ALA A 82 1.67 -4.40 -13.82
N SER A 83 1.28 -3.25 -13.26
CA SER A 83 2.05 -2.00 -13.39
C SER A 83 3.41 -2.09 -12.69
N LEU A 84 3.47 -2.71 -11.50
CA LEU A 84 4.73 -2.93 -10.79
C LEU A 84 5.67 -3.83 -11.59
N GLU A 85 5.18 -4.90 -12.19
CA GLU A 85 5.99 -5.78 -13.02
C GLU A 85 6.53 -5.08 -14.26
N ALA A 86 5.69 -4.29 -14.96
CA ALA A 86 6.10 -3.50 -16.10
C ALA A 86 7.19 -2.48 -15.73
N ASP A 87 7.01 -1.79 -14.61
CA ASP A 87 8.01 -0.84 -14.08
C ASP A 87 9.31 -1.56 -13.71
N LEU A 88 9.25 -2.72 -13.06
CA LEU A 88 10.45 -3.49 -12.67
C LEU A 88 11.23 -4.01 -13.88
N VAL A 89 10.54 -4.46 -14.93
CA VAL A 89 11.18 -4.84 -16.19
C VAL A 89 11.88 -3.65 -16.83
N PHE A 90 11.26 -2.47 -16.81
CA PHE A 90 11.88 -1.24 -17.30
C PHE A 90 13.11 -0.83 -16.47
N LEU A 91 13.02 -0.91 -15.14
CA LEU A 91 14.05 -0.44 -14.21
C LEU A 91 15.27 -1.39 -14.13
N ALA A 92 15.07 -2.70 -14.24
CA ALA A 92 16.10 -3.69 -13.96
C ALA A 92 16.20 -4.83 -14.99
N GLY A 93 15.36 -4.83 -16.03
CA GLY A 93 15.32 -5.85 -17.09
C GLY A 93 14.46 -7.07 -16.73
N GLU A 94 14.31 -8.01 -17.67
CA GLU A 94 13.42 -9.18 -17.51
C GLU A 94 13.78 -10.07 -16.31
N ASN A 95 15.07 -10.15 -15.94
CA ASN A 95 15.56 -10.88 -14.79
C ASN A 95 15.66 -10.02 -13.51
N TRP A 96 14.76 -9.05 -13.34
CA TRP A 96 14.76 -8.17 -12.17
C TRP A 96 14.67 -8.93 -10.84
N ARG A 97 13.96 -10.07 -10.81
CA ARG A 97 13.81 -10.92 -9.61
C ARG A 97 15.15 -11.43 -9.07
N ASP A 98 16.10 -11.74 -9.95
CA ASP A 98 17.45 -12.19 -9.57
C ASP A 98 18.32 -11.03 -9.09
N LYS A 99 18.08 -9.83 -9.63
CA LYS A 99 18.86 -8.62 -9.35
C LYS A 99 18.41 -7.87 -8.10
N LEU A 100 17.12 -8.01 -7.76
CA LEU A 100 16.45 -7.26 -6.70
C LEU A 100 15.81 -8.25 -5.71
N PRO A 101 16.62 -9.01 -4.96
CA PRO A 101 16.10 -10.00 -4.03
C PRO A 101 15.23 -9.33 -2.97
N LEU A 102 14.19 -10.04 -2.53
CA LEU A 102 13.40 -9.59 -1.39
C LEU A 102 14.27 -9.50 -0.15
N MET A 103 13.97 -8.55 0.72
CA MET A 103 14.63 -8.42 2.02
C MET A 103 13.92 -9.29 3.07
N PRO A 104 14.59 -9.65 4.19
CA PRO A 104 13.97 -10.46 5.25
C PRO A 104 12.65 -9.88 5.77
N ALA A 105 12.56 -8.57 6.03
CA ALA A 105 11.33 -7.93 6.47
C ALA A 105 10.21 -8.04 5.43
N THR A 106 10.55 -7.87 4.14
CA THR A 106 9.57 -8.04 3.05
C THR A 106 9.07 -9.48 2.96
N ARG A 107 9.94 -10.48 3.06
CA ARG A 107 9.54 -11.89 3.06
C ARG A 107 8.58 -12.20 4.21
N ALA A 108 8.94 -11.80 5.42
CA ALA A 108 8.10 -11.99 6.60
C ALA A 108 6.74 -11.30 6.45
N TYR A 109 6.72 -10.10 5.87
CA TYR A 109 5.48 -9.36 5.65
C TYR A 109 4.59 -10.00 4.57
N ALA A 110 5.17 -10.38 3.43
CA ALA A 110 4.42 -11.06 2.36
C ALA A 110 3.88 -12.42 2.82
N GLU A 111 4.65 -13.18 3.61
CA GLU A 111 4.17 -14.41 4.23
C GLU A 111 3.03 -14.17 5.21
N HIS A 112 3.07 -13.09 5.99
CA HIS A 112 1.98 -12.72 6.88
C HIS A 112 0.69 -12.43 6.10
N ILE A 113 0.79 -11.62 5.04
CA ILE A 113 -0.37 -11.31 4.19
C ILE A 113 -0.98 -12.59 3.61
N ARG A 114 -0.15 -13.51 3.08
CA ARG A 114 -0.64 -14.80 2.55
C ARG A 114 -1.35 -15.64 3.61
N ARG A 115 -0.88 -15.66 4.86
CA ARG A 115 -1.55 -16.39 5.95
C ARG A 115 -2.92 -15.83 6.31
N LEU A 116 -3.24 -14.58 5.97
CA LEU A 116 -4.55 -14.00 6.25
C LEU A 116 -5.66 -14.63 5.41
N GLU A 117 -5.34 -15.11 4.20
CA GLU A 117 -6.29 -15.84 3.36
C GLU A 117 -6.92 -17.03 4.13
N ASP A 118 -6.09 -17.82 4.81
CA ASP A 118 -6.56 -19.00 5.55
C ASP A 118 -7.10 -18.70 6.95
N THR A 119 -6.68 -17.59 7.56
CA THR A 119 -6.89 -17.35 9.00
C THR A 119 -7.88 -16.24 9.30
N TRP A 120 -7.97 -15.22 8.44
CA TRP A 120 -8.83 -14.06 8.60
C TRP A 120 -8.82 -13.20 7.33
N GLU A 121 -9.63 -13.56 6.33
CA GLU A 121 -9.68 -12.89 5.02
C GLU A 121 -9.88 -11.37 5.16
N ARG A 122 -10.78 -10.92 6.05
CA ARG A 122 -11.03 -9.48 6.31
C ARG A 122 -9.81 -8.72 6.82
N GLY A 123 -8.81 -9.41 7.39
CA GLY A 123 -7.53 -8.81 7.76
C GLY A 123 -6.79 -8.20 6.56
N LEU A 124 -7.02 -8.71 5.34
CA LEU A 124 -6.46 -8.16 4.11
C LEU A 124 -6.84 -6.68 3.91
N LEU A 125 -8.01 -6.26 4.40
CA LEU A 125 -8.47 -4.86 4.31
C LEU A 125 -7.56 -3.88 5.05
N ALA A 126 -6.85 -4.33 6.09
CA ALA A 126 -5.90 -3.48 6.81
C ALA A 126 -4.69 -3.13 5.92
N HIS A 127 -4.11 -4.13 5.25
CA HIS A 127 -2.99 -3.94 4.33
C HIS A 127 -3.44 -3.16 3.09
N HIS A 128 -4.61 -3.50 2.55
CA HIS A 128 -5.20 -2.82 1.41
C HIS A 128 -5.48 -1.34 1.74
N TYR A 129 -6.00 -1.04 2.92
CA TYR A 129 -6.21 0.32 3.38
C TYR A 129 -4.89 1.10 3.44
N VAL A 130 -3.85 0.55 4.09
CA VAL A 130 -2.55 1.23 4.24
C VAL A 130 -1.90 1.50 2.89
N ARG A 131 -1.94 0.53 1.97
CA ARG A 131 -1.34 0.65 0.64
C ARG A 131 -2.13 1.57 -0.28
N TYR A 132 -3.34 1.16 -0.67
CA TYR A 132 -4.09 1.83 -1.73
C TYR A 132 -4.53 3.24 -1.35
N MET A 133 -4.89 3.50 -0.09
CA MET A 133 -5.23 4.87 0.32
C MET A 133 -4.01 5.80 0.31
N GLY A 134 -2.83 5.25 0.60
CA GLY A 134 -1.54 5.94 0.48
C GLY A 134 -1.21 6.26 -0.99
N ASP A 135 -1.31 5.26 -1.88
CA ASP A 135 -1.03 5.44 -3.31
C ASP A 135 -1.94 6.49 -3.95
N LEU A 136 -3.25 6.46 -3.62
CA LEU A 136 -4.26 7.41 -4.09
C LEU A 136 -4.13 8.82 -3.47
N SER A 137 -3.21 9.02 -2.52
CA SER A 137 -3.01 10.31 -1.83
C SER A 137 -1.64 10.90 -2.13
N GLY A 138 -0.56 10.15 -1.88
CA GLY A 138 0.82 10.59 -2.07
C GLY A 138 1.46 10.15 -3.38
N GLY A 139 0.90 9.15 -4.07
CA GLY A 139 1.52 8.54 -5.25
C GLY A 139 1.82 9.52 -6.38
N GLN A 140 0.94 10.49 -6.63
CA GLN A 140 1.16 11.51 -7.67
C GLN A 140 2.30 12.48 -7.34
N LEU A 141 2.58 12.73 -6.06
CA LEU A 141 3.76 13.50 -5.67
C LEU A 141 5.02 12.69 -5.96
N ILE A 142 5.06 11.44 -5.51
CA ILE A 142 6.20 10.53 -5.69
C ILE A 142 6.50 10.37 -7.19
N ARG A 143 5.48 10.07 -8.01
CA ARG A 143 5.60 9.97 -9.47
C ARG A 143 6.28 11.20 -10.08
N ARG A 144 5.80 12.41 -9.76
CA ARG A 144 6.38 13.66 -10.29
C ARG A 144 7.85 13.84 -9.90
N VAL A 145 8.21 13.47 -8.67
CA VAL A 145 9.60 13.52 -8.19
C VAL A 145 10.46 12.53 -8.97
N LEU A 146 10.06 11.26 -9.05
CA LEU A 146 10.84 10.21 -9.70
C LEU A 146 11.07 10.50 -11.18
N ARG A 147 10.02 10.88 -11.91
CA ARG A 147 10.13 11.21 -13.34
C ARG A 147 11.10 12.37 -13.59
N ARG A 148 11.05 13.40 -12.75
CA ARG A 148 11.98 14.54 -12.83
C ARG A 148 13.42 14.13 -12.53
N VAL A 149 13.64 13.38 -11.45
CA VAL A 149 14.97 13.04 -10.94
C VAL A 149 15.68 12.04 -11.85
N TYR A 150 14.96 11.03 -12.32
CA TYR A 150 15.51 9.98 -13.18
C TYR A 150 15.36 10.26 -14.68
N ARG A 151 14.74 11.40 -15.04
CA ARG A 151 14.56 11.86 -16.42
C ARG A 151 13.87 10.81 -17.30
N PHE A 152 12.79 10.21 -16.79
CA PHE A 152 11.99 9.27 -17.57
C PHE A 152 11.31 10.01 -18.74
N GLU A 153 11.58 9.55 -19.96
CA GLU A 153 11.08 10.16 -21.21
C GLU A 153 9.59 9.83 -21.45
N ASP A 154 9.10 8.73 -20.88
CA ASP A 154 7.70 8.32 -20.88
C ASP A 154 7.23 7.95 -19.46
N GLU A 155 6.10 7.25 -19.34
CA GLU A 155 5.51 6.86 -18.04
C GLU A 155 6.17 5.63 -17.41
N ARG A 156 6.98 4.88 -18.15
CA ARG A 156 7.59 3.63 -17.69
C ARG A 156 8.51 3.88 -16.50
N GLY A 157 8.51 2.91 -15.59
CA GLY A 157 9.22 3.03 -14.32
C GLY A 157 8.45 3.82 -13.26
N THR A 158 7.24 4.31 -13.55
CA THR A 158 6.34 4.93 -12.55
C THR A 158 4.86 4.62 -12.79
N THR A 159 4.53 3.69 -13.67
CA THR A 159 3.14 3.32 -14.01
C THR A 159 2.37 2.77 -12.80
N PHE A 160 3.07 2.24 -11.79
CA PHE A 160 2.51 1.86 -10.50
C PHE A 160 1.70 2.98 -9.83
N TYR A 161 2.15 4.23 -9.97
CA TYR A 161 1.49 5.39 -9.40
C TYR A 161 0.35 5.93 -10.27
N GLU A 162 0.04 5.29 -11.39
CA GLU A 162 -1.00 5.72 -12.31
C GLU A 162 -2.26 4.85 -12.17
N PHE A 163 -3.41 5.52 -12.19
CA PHE A 163 -4.73 4.89 -12.12
C PHE A 163 -5.58 5.38 -13.30
N PRO A 164 -5.20 5.09 -14.56
CA PRO A 164 -5.83 5.68 -15.75
C PRO A 164 -7.31 5.32 -15.89
N GLU A 165 -7.70 4.15 -15.39
CA GLU A 165 -9.08 3.67 -15.37
C GLU A 165 -9.90 4.24 -14.19
N ILE A 166 -9.26 4.93 -13.23
CA ILE A 166 -9.91 5.54 -12.08
C ILE A 166 -10.08 7.05 -12.37
N PRO A 167 -11.28 7.51 -12.75
CA PRO A 167 -11.50 8.90 -13.15
C PRO A 167 -11.34 9.89 -11.99
N SER A 168 -11.62 9.46 -10.76
CA SER A 168 -11.60 10.32 -9.58
C SER A 168 -11.09 9.56 -8.36
N ALA A 169 -9.81 9.79 -8.02
CA ALA A 169 -9.22 9.27 -6.78
C ALA A 169 -9.97 9.77 -5.53
N LYS A 170 -10.59 10.97 -5.59
CA LYS A 170 -11.41 11.50 -4.50
C LYS A 170 -12.66 10.65 -4.28
N GLU A 171 -13.40 10.36 -5.35
CA GLU A 171 -14.62 9.55 -5.28
C GLU A 171 -14.30 8.10 -4.87
N LEU A 172 -13.24 7.51 -5.44
CA LEU A 172 -12.82 6.16 -5.05
C LEU A 172 -12.49 6.08 -3.55
N LYS A 173 -11.74 7.05 -3.01
CA LYS A 173 -11.45 7.13 -1.57
C LYS A 173 -12.69 7.38 -0.72
N MET A 174 -13.72 8.04 -1.24
CA MET A 174 -14.99 8.21 -0.53
C MET A 174 -15.77 6.90 -0.50
N ARG A 175 -15.90 6.22 -1.65
CA ARG A 175 -16.51 4.90 -1.77
C ARG A 175 -15.82 3.89 -0.86
N TYR A 176 -14.48 3.84 -0.88
CA TYR A 176 -13.69 2.94 -0.04
C TYR A 176 -14.03 3.09 1.45
N ARG A 177 -14.16 4.33 1.93
CA ARG A 177 -14.53 4.60 3.33
C ARG A 177 -15.96 4.18 3.64
N GLY A 178 -16.90 4.43 2.71
CA GLY A 178 -18.27 3.94 2.84
C GLY A 178 -18.33 2.42 2.98
N LEU A 179 -17.60 1.68 2.14
CA LEU A 179 -17.53 0.22 2.25
C LEU A 179 -16.98 -0.25 3.61
N LEU A 180 -15.94 0.42 4.13
CA LEU A 180 -15.44 0.12 5.47
C LEU A 180 -16.46 0.41 6.56
N ASP A 181 -17.26 1.47 6.41
CA ASP A 181 -18.28 1.86 7.39
C ASP A 181 -19.50 0.92 7.35
N ASP A 182 -19.87 0.40 6.17
CA ASP A 182 -21.08 -0.41 5.93
C ASP A 182 -20.87 -1.91 6.18
N LEU A 183 -19.62 -2.37 6.25
CA LEU A 183 -19.27 -3.75 6.58
C LEU A 183 -19.84 -4.18 7.96
N PRO A 184 -20.38 -5.41 8.10
CA PRO A 184 -20.94 -5.88 9.36
C PRO A 184 -19.82 -6.29 10.33
N TRP A 185 -19.25 -5.31 11.02
CA TRP A 185 -18.16 -5.48 11.97
C TRP A 185 -18.66 -5.80 13.37
N GLY A 186 -18.02 -6.76 14.04
CA GLY A 186 -18.01 -6.82 15.51
C GLY A 186 -17.03 -5.80 16.10
N GLU A 187 -17.28 -5.31 17.32
CA GLU A 187 -16.37 -4.34 17.97
C GLU A 187 -14.95 -4.89 18.17
N ASP A 188 -14.82 -6.16 18.55
CA ASP A 188 -13.51 -6.83 18.66
C ASP A 188 -12.81 -6.95 17.30
N GLU A 189 -13.58 -7.13 16.22
CA GLU A 189 -13.04 -7.20 14.87
C GLU A 189 -12.53 -5.84 14.39
N LYS A 190 -13.23 -4.75 14.75
CA LYS A 190 -12.76 -3.37 14.48
C LYS A 190 -11.40 -3.10 15.11
N GLU A 191 -11.25 -3.43 16.39
CA GLU A 191 -9.97 -3.24 17.08
C GLU A 191 -8.89 -4.16 16.51
N ARG A 192 -9.23 -5.40 16.14
CA ARG A 192 -8.30 -6.32 15.45
C ARG A 192 -7.82 -5.73 14.12
N LEU A 193 -8.71 -5.13 13.32
CA LEU A 193 -8.35 -4.50 12.03
C LEU A 193 -7.47 -3.26 12.22
N ILE A 194 -7.75 -2.44 13.23
CA ILE A 194 -6.89 -1.30 13.58
C ILE A 194 -5.49 -1.80 13.98
N ALA A 195 -5.41 -2.84 14.80
CA ALA A 195 -4.13 -3.44 15.20
C ALA A 195 -3.35 -4.00 14.00
N GLU A 196 -4.05 -4.62 13.05
CA GLU A 196 -3.48 -5.13 11.80
C GLU A 196 -2.99 -3.98 10.88
N ALA A 197 -3.73 -2.87 10.81
CA ALA A 197 -3.29 -1.70 10.05
C ALA A 197 -2.03 -1.07 10.66
N LEU A 198 -1.95 -1.00 12.00
CA LEU A 198 -0.74 -0.58 12.70
C LEU A 198 0.43 -1.55 12.47
N TYR A 199 0.15 -2.86 12.36
CA TYR A 199 1.16 -3.86 11.99
C TYR A 199 1.70 -3.62 10.58
N ALA A 200 0.82 -3.36 9.60
CA ALA A 200 1.21 -3.01 8.23
C ALA A 200 2.18 -1.80 8.19
N PHE A 201 1.92 -0.75 8.97
CA PHE A 201 2.86 0.38 9.09
C PHE A 201 4.22 -0.03 9.67
N ARG A 202 4.25 -0.85 10.72
CA ARG A 202 5.52 -1.36 11.28
C ARG A 202 6.30 -2.19 10.27
N CYS A 203 5.62 -3.01 9.46
CA CYS A 203 6.25 -3.75 8.38
C CYS A 203 6.88 -2.84 7.33
N HIS A 204 6.17 -1.78 6.92
CA HIS A 204 6.76 -0.78 6.01
C HIS A 204 7.98 -0.09 6.61
N GLN A 205 7.94 0.29 7.89
CA GLN A 205 9.11 0.86 8.58
C GLN A 205 10.29 -0.10 8.61
N ALA A 206 10.07 -1.39 8.89
CA ALA A 206 11.14 -2.40 8.86
C ALA A 206 11.76 -2.55 7.46
N ILE A 207 10.93 -2.56 6.41
CA ILE A 207 11.40 -2.61 5.02
C ILE A 207 12.24 -1.37 4.68
N TYR A 208 11.80 -0.18 5.08
CA TYR A 208 12.54 1.05 4.86
C TYR A 208 13.88 1.06 5.62
N ALA A 209 13.92 0.54 6.84
CA ALA A 209 15.16 0.40 7.61
C ALA A 209 16.15 -0.57 6.93
N GLU A 210 15.68 -1.71 6.43
CA GLU A 210 16.52 -2.66 5.67
C GLU A 210 17.03 -2.03 4.37
N LEU A 211 16.18 -1.29 3.64
CA LEU A 211 16.57 -0.58 2.42
C LEU A 211 17.57 0.57 2.68
N ASP A 212 17.55 1.16 3.87
CA ASP A 212 18.53 2.18 4.30
C ASP A 212 19.86 1.57 4.78
N GLY A 213 19.95 0.23 4.86
CA GLY A 213 21.12 -0.47 5.40
C GLY A 213 21.23 -0.37 6.93
N ALA A 214 20.13 -0.06 7.62
CA ALA A 214 20.06 0.10 9.07
C ALA A 214 19.65 -1.21 9.81
N ALA A 215 19.91 -2.38 9.21
CA ALA A 215 19.53 -3.69 9.74
C ALA A 215 20.70 -4.44 10.41
#